data_AF-A0AAP1RCQ4-F1
#
_entry.id   AF-A0AAP1RCQ4-F1
#
_cell.length_a   1.000
_cell.length_b   1.000
_cell.length_c   1.000
_cell.angle_alpha   90.00
_cell.angle_beta   90.00
_cell.angle_gamma   90.00
#
_symmetry.space_group_name_H-M   'P 1'
#
loop_
_entity.id
_entity.type
_entity.pdbx_description
1 polymer ?
#
loop_
_entity_poly.entity_id
_entity_poly.type
_entity_poly.pdbx_seq_one_letter_code
_entity_poly.pdbx_strand_id
1 'polypeptide(L)' 'MLETSLFVATLATLGMLSPGPDFFLIIRNAARYQRSAAMMTSLGVILGVATHMAYCVAGLAVLITT' A
#
# COMPACT_ATOMS: atom_id res chain seq x y z
N MET A 1 -16.18 -9.21 22.07
CA MET A 1 -15.08 -8.27 21.78
C MET A 1 -13.87 -9.01 21.23
N LEU A 2 -13.36 -10.05 21.92
CA LEU A 2 -12.23 -10.86 21.43
C LEU A 2 -12.53 -11.58 20.10
N GLU A 3 -13.68 -12.26 19.99
CA GLU A 3 -14.15 -12.93 18.76
C GLU A 3 -14.15 -11.99 17.55
N THR A 4 -14.66 -10.78 17.75
CA THR A 4 -14.75 -9.74 16.71
C THR A 4 -13.37 -9.22 16.32
N SER A 5 -12.48 -9.02 17.29
CA SER A 5 -11.10 -8.60 17.04
C SER A 5 -10.28 -9.67 16.31
N LEU A 6 -10.45 -10.95 16.67
CA LEU A 6 -9.82 -12.09 15.98
C LEU A 6 -10.28 -12.19 14.53
N PHE A 7 -11.58 -11.99 14.29
CA PHE A 7 -12.14 -11.98 12.94
C PHE A 7 -11.56 -10.85 12.09
N VAL A 8 -11.54 -9.61 12.61
CA VAL A 8 -10.96 -8.45 11.92
C VAL A 8 -9.46 -8.63 11.68
N ALA A 9 -8.71 -9.13 12.67
CA ALA A 9 -7.29 -9.40 12.52
C ALA A 9 -7.01 -10.43 11.42
N THR A 10 -7.81 -11.49 11.34
CA THR A 10 -7.68 -12.54 10.32
C THR A 10 -7.97 -12.01 8.92
N LEU A 11 -9.02 -11.18 8.76
CA LEU A 11 -9.32 -10.54 7.48
C LEU A 11 -8.23 -9.56 7.06
N ALA A 12 -7.70 -8.77 8.01
CA ALA A 12 -6.61 -7.83 7.73
C ALA A 12 -5.32 -8.56 7.32
N THR A 13 -4.98 -9.68 7.97
CA THR A 13 -3.79 -10.47 7.59
C THR A 13 -3.95 -11.12 6.22
N LEU A 14 -5.13 -11.68 5.90
CA LEU A 14 -5.46 -12.18 4.57
C LEU A 14 -5.39 -11.08 3.50
N GLY A 15 -5.89 -9.88 3.82
CA GLY A 15 -5.83 -8.72 2.93
C GLY A 15 -4.39 -8.27 2.64
N MET A 16 -3.53 -8.25 3.65
CA MET A 16 -2.10 -7.90 3.49
C MET A 16 -1.31 -8.95 2.70
N LEU A 17 -1.72 -10.22 2.75
CA LEU A 17 -1.11 -11.31 1.98
C LEU A 17 -1.52 -11.32 0.50
N SER A 18 -2.61 -10.64 0.14
CA SER A 18 -3.09 -10.59 -1.23
C SER A 18 -2.18 -9.71 -2.10
N PRO A 19 -1.50 -10.27 -3.12
CA PRO A 19 -0.72 -9.47 -4.06
C PRO A 19 -1.67 -8.54 -4.84
N GLY A 20 -1.62 -7.26 -4.52
CA GLY A 20 -2.44 -6.22 -5.15
C GLY A 20 -2.04 -5.87 -6.59
N PRO A 21 -2.79 -4.94 -7.23
CA PRO A 21 -2.51 -4.49 -8.59
C PRO A 21 -1.11 -3.88 -8.76
N ASP A 22 -0.58 -3.19 -7.73
CA ASP A 22 0.75 -2.59 -7.75
C ASP A 22 1.86 -3.64 -7.84
N PHE A 23 1.72 -4.75 -7.13
CA PHE A 23 2.66 -5.87 -7.18
C PHE A 23 2.70 -6.50 -8.57
N PHE A 24 1.52 -6.73 -9.16
CA PHE A 24 1.43 -7.27 -10.52
C PHE A 24 2.03 -6.32 -11.56
N LEU A 25 1.79 -5.02 -11.43
CA LEU A 25 2.37 -4.00 -12.31
C LEU A 25 3.91 -4.00 -12.23
N ILE A 26 4.48 -4.01 -11.03
CA ILE A 26 5.94 -4.01 -10.83
C ILE A 26 6.55 -5.30 -11.37
N ILE A 27 5.96 -6.46 -11.10
CA ILE A 27 6.44 -7.75 -11.64
C ILE A 27 6.37 -7.77 -13.16
N ARG A 28 5.24 -7.31 -13.74
CA ARG A 28 5.08 -7.24 -15.19
C ARG A 28 6.17 -6.38 -15.82
N ASN A 29 6.47 -5.22 -15.23
CA ASN A 29 7.52 -4.33 -15.74
C ASN A 29 8.92 -4.90 -15.53
N ALA A 30 9.18 -5.57 -14.39
CA ALA A 30 10.44 -6.26 -14.13
C ALA A 30 10.69 -7.44 -15.07
N ALA A 31 9.64 -8.15 -15.49
CA ALA A 31 9.74 -9.29 -16.40
C ALA A 31 9.85 -8.87 -17.88
N ARG A 32 9.34 -7.69 -18.27
CA ARG A 32 9.32 -7.23 -19.67
C ARG A 32 10.41 -6.23 -20.03
N TYR A 33 10.85 -5.39 -19.08
CA TYR A 33 11.77 -4.28 -19.34
C TYR A 33 13.07 -4.42 -18.56
N GLN A 34 14.03 -3.54 -18.86
CA GLN A 34 15.29 -3.45 -18.11
C GLN A 34 15.04 -3.06 -16.65
N ARG A 35 16.00 -3.43 -15.78
CA ARG A 35 15.94 -3.17 -14.32
C ARG A 35 15.65 -1.71 -13.98
N SER A 36 16.19 -0.77 -14.74
CA SER A 36 15.96 0.67 -14.54
C SER A 36 14.49 1.06 -14.66
N ALA A 37 13.78 0.56 -15.67
CA ALA A 37 12.36 0.84 -15.87
C ALA A 37 11.49 0.25 -14.73
N ALA A 38 11.82 -0.94 -14.26
CA ALA A 38 11.16 -1.53 -13.10
C ALA A 38 11.40 -0.72 -11.81
N MET A 39 12.63 -0.26 -11.59
CA MET A 39 12.97 0.60 -10.45
C MET A 39 12.21 1.94 -10.50
N MET A 40 12.13 2.59 -11.66
CA MET A 40 11.33 3.81 -11.83
C MET A 40 9.84 3.56 -11.54
N THR A 41 9.30 2.42 -11.98
CA THR A 41 7.90 2.04 -11.69
C THR A 41 7.69 1.87 -10.18
N SER A 42 8.59 1.16 -9.49
CA SER A 42 8.49 0.98 -8.04
C SER A 42 8.63 2.30 -7.27
N LEU A 43 9.52 3.20 -7.71
CA LEU A 43 9.66 4.52 -7.10
C LEU A 43 8.39 5.36 -7.24
N GLY A 44 7.75 5.33 -8.40
CA GLY A 44 6.48 6.02 -8.63
C GLY A 44 5.38 5.53 -7.69
N VAL A 45 5.22 4.21 -7.55
CA VAL A 45 4.24 3.60 -6.63
C VAL A 45 4.52 4.01 -5.18
N ILE A 46 5.78 3.92 -4.73
CA ILE A 46 6.17 4.27 -3.35
C ILE A 46 5.90 5.75 -3.07
N LEU A 47 6.27 6.65 -3.99
CA LEU A 47 6.01 8.09 -3.83
C LEU A 47 4.51 8.41 -3.79
N GLY A 48 3.72 7.78 -4.65
CA GLY A 48 2.26 7.92 -4.65
C GLY A 48 1.63 7.49 -3.32
N VAL A 49 2.00 6.31 -2.82
CA VAL A 49 1.51 5.81 -1.52
C VAL A 49 1.99 6.68 -0.37
N ALA A 50 3.25 7.11 -0.37
CA ALA A 50 3.82 7.94 0.69
C ALA A 50 3.12 9.31 0.79
N THR A 51 2.93 9.97 -0.36
CA THR A 51 2.20 11.25 -0.42
C THR A 51 0.75 11.08 0.00
N HIS A 52 0.09 10.01 -0.45
CA HIS A 52 -1.28 9.70 -0.07
C HIS A 52 -1.45 9.49 1.44
N MET A 53 -0.62 8.63 2.02
CA MET A 53 -0.64 8.37 3.46
C MET A 53 -0.27 9.62 4.28
N ALA A 54 0.69 10.42 3.82
CA ALA A 54 1.09 11.64 4.50
C ALA A 54 -0.06 12.63 4.64
N TYR A 55 -0.82 12.90 3.56
CA TYR A 55 -1.94 13.83 3.65
C TYR A 55 -3.12 13.25 4.44
N CYS A 56 -3.38 11.93 4.36
CA CYS A 56 -4.44 11.29 5.16
C CYS A 56 -4.14 11.39 6.66
N VAL A 57 -2.91 11.10 7.07
CA VAL A 57 -2.47 11.22 8.47
C VAL A 57 -2.46 12.68 8.91
N ALA A 58 -1.94 13.60 8.09
CA ALA A 58 -1.97 15.02 8.40
C ALA A 58 -3.40 15.56 8.53
N GLY A 59 -4.30 15.16 7.63
CA GLY A 59 -5.71 15.55 7.66
C GLY A 59 -6.44 15.00 8.89
N LEU A 60 -6.20 13.73 9.25
CA LEU A 60 -6.69 13.14 10.50
C LEU A 60 -6.15 13.89 11.73
N ALA A 61 -4.86 14.22 11.75
CA ALA A 61 -4.26 14.96 12.85
C ALA A 61 -4.91 16.34 13.02
N VAL A 62 -5.18 17.05 11.91
CA VAL A 62 -5.93 18.31 11.91
C VAL A 62 -7.34 18.12 12.45
N LEU A 63 -8.06 17.10 11.98
CA LEU A 63 -9.45 16.86 12.38
C LEU A 63 -9.59 16.45 13.86
N ILE A 64 -8.60 15.76 14.41
CA ILE A 64 -8.59 15.33 15.82
C ILE A 64 -8.18 16.48 16.75
N THR A 65 -7.29 17.38 16.29
CA THR A 65 -6.85 18.52 17.11
C THR A 65 -7.84 19.69 17.12
N THR A 66 -8.76 19.76 16.16
CA THR A 66 -9.85 20.75 16.11
C THR A 66 -11.07 20.25 16.85
#